data_AF-A0A0N4X2E7-F1
#
_entry.id   AF-A0A0N4X2E7-F1
#
_cell.length_a   1.000
_cell.length_b   1.000
_cell.length_c   1.000
_cell.angle_alpha   90.00
_cell.angle_beta   90.00
_cell.angle_gamma   90.00
#
_symmetry.space_group_name_H-M   'P 1'
#
loop_
_entity.id
_entity.type
_entity.pdbx_description
1 polymer ?
#
loop_
_entity_poly.entity_id
_entity_poly.type
_entity_poly.pdbx_seq_one_letter_code
_entity_poly.pdbx_strand_id
1 'polypeptide(L)'
;MSVDRLFDVKNAFFLGHYQQCILEAQKFVTKVEEEKTAKDVYMYRSYIALGKASVVLGEIPERTNNPSLKAVRRLAEYQHPIDRKRIANQIQSEVSDGTAATDDASCIVAATILNNENNPEDAMRIL
;
A
#
# COMPACT_ATOMS: atom_id res chain seq x y z
N MET A 1 9.24 16.69 -20.59
CA MET A 1 8.45 15.52 -20.14
C MET A 1 9.42 14.55 -19.50
N SER A 2 9.39 14.42 -18.17
CA SER A 2 10.17 13.40 -17.47
C SER A 2 9.59 12.04 -17.85
N VAL A 3 10.44 11.14 -18.34
CA VAL A 3 10.02 9.75 -18.64
C VAL A 3 9.70 9.09 -17.30
N ASP A 4 8.45 8.66 -17.09
CA ASP A 4 8.09 7.87 -15.92
C ASP A 4 8.74 6.50 -16.05
N ARG A 5 9.84 6.33 -15.33
CA ARG A 5 10.64 5.10 -15.36
C ARG A 5 9.91 3.91 -14.73
N LEU A 6 8.85 4.16 -13.96
CA LEU A 6 8.02 3.15 -13.32
C LEU A 6 6.75 2.84 -14.12
N PHE A 7 6.63 3.36 -15.34
CA PHE A 7 5.44 3.21 -16.17
C PHE A 7 5.01 1.74 -16.32
N ASP A 8 5.94 0.84 -16.65
CA ASP A 8 5.63 -0.59 -16.86
C ASP A 8 5.17 -1.27 -15.56
N VAL A 9 5.78 -0.91 -14.43
CA VAL A 9 5.42 -1.43 -13.10
C VAL A 9 4.00 -0.99 -12.72
N LYS A 10 3.70 0.31 -12.88
CA LYS A 10 2.37 0.88 -12.60
C LYS A 10 1.32 0.26 -13.51
N ASN A 11 1.62 0.17 -14.81
CA ASN A 11 0.70 -0.36 -15.80
C ASN A 11 0.35 -1.83 -15.49
N ALA A 12 1.36 -2.66 -15.20
CA ALA A 12 1.14 -4.06 -14.81
C ALA A 12 0.30 -4.18 -13.53
N PHE A 13 0.53 -3.32 -12.53
CA PHE A 13 -0.27 -3.29 -11.31
C PHE A 13 -1.75 -2.94 -11.58
N PHE A 14 -2.02 -1.90 -12.35
CA PHE A 14 -3.39 -1.44 -12.63
C PHE A 14 -4.16 -2.39 -13.53
N LEU A 15 -3.48 -3.13 -14.41
CA LEU A 15 -4.09 -4.19 -15.23
C LEU A 15 -4.33 -5.49 -14.45
N GLY A 16 -3.93 -5.56 -13.17
CA GLY A 16 -4.06 -6.77 -12.35
C GLY A 16 -3.01 -7.85 -12.66
N HIS A 17 -2.02 -7.54 -13.50
CA HIS A 17 -0.90 -8.42 -13.80
C HIS A 17 0.16 -8.36 -12.68
N TYR A 18 -0.23 -8.71 -11.44
CA TYR A 18 0.60 -8.54 -10.24
C TYR A 18 1.93 -9.30 -10.31
N GLN A 19 1.95 -10.48 -10.93
CA GLN A 19 3.18 -11.25 -11.08
C GLN A 19 4.17 -10.58 -12.06
N GLN A 20 3.67 -9.96 -13.13
CA GLN A 20 4.48 -9.18 -14.05
C GLN A 20 5.00 -7.89 -13.40
N CYS A 21 4.15 -7.22 -12.61
CA CYS A 21 4.54 -6.04 -11.83
C CYS A 21 5.75 -6.33 -10.93
N ILE A 22 5.75 -7.46 -10.22
CA ILE A 22 6.87 -7.87 -9.36
C ILE A 22 8.15 -8.11 -10.18
N LEU A 23 8.04 -8.79 -11.32
CA LEU A 23 9.19 -9.05 -12.18
C LEU A 23 9.81 -7.75 -12.72
N GLU A 24 8.99 -6.82 -13.19
CA GLU A 24 9.47 -5.51 -13.67
C GLU A 24 10.05 -4.67 -12.53
N ALA A 25 9.43 -4.70 -11.34
CA ALA A 25 9.96 -4.03 -10.15
C ALA A 25 11.32 -4.60 -9.69
N GLN A 26 11.57 -5.90 -9.87
CA GLN A 26 12.86 -6.52 -9.54
C GLN A 26 13.95 -6.18 -10.56
N LYS A 27 13.60 -6.06 -11.85
CA LYS A 27 14.54 -5.62 -12.89
C LYS A 27 14.88 -4.13 -12.78
N PHE A 28 13.98 -3.34 -12.22
CA PHE A 28 14.17 -1.90 -12.09
C PHE A 28 15.21 -1.55 -11.02
N VAL A 29 16.35 -1.01 -11.48
CA VAL A 29 17.45 -0.52 -10.63
C VAL A 29 17.54 0.99 -10.78
N THR A 30 17.40 1.69 -9.65
CA THR A 30 17.54 3.15 -9.58
C THR A 30 18.38 3.53 -8.37
N LYS A 31 19.06 4.67 -8.46
CA LYS A 31 19.78 5.31 -7.34
C LYS A 31 18.94 6.39 -6.65
N VAL A 32 17.76 6.70 -7.19
CA VAL A 32 16.85 7.72 -6.65
C VAL A 32 15.96 7.06 -5.60
N GLU A 33 16.05 7.54 -4.35
CA GLU A 33 15.33 6.93 -3.22
C GLU A 33 13.80 7.05 -3.35
N GLU A 34 13.31 8.13 -3.96
CA GLU A 34 11.88 8.32 -4.26
C GLU A 34 11.36 7.27 -5.26
N GLU A 35 12.09 7.05 -6.36
CA GLU A 35 11.72 6.03 -7.35
C GLU A 35 11.79 4.62 -6.75
N LYS A 36 12.79 4.36 -5.87
CA LYS A 36 12.92 3.09 -5.17
C LYS A 36 11.74 2.85 -4.22
N THR A 37 11.35 3.87 -3.45
CA THR A 37 10.19 3.80 -2.56
C THR A 37 8.91 3.54 -3.36
N ALA A 38 8.68 4.30 -4.43
CA ALA A 38 7.50 4.15 -5.27
C ALA A 38 7.42 2.73 -5.88
N LYS A 39 8.54 2.22 -6.39
CA LYS A 39 8.67 0.84 -6.88
C LYS A 39 8.28 -0.19 -5.82
N ASP A 40 8.86 -0.06 -4.63
CA ASP A 40 8.64 -0.99 -3.53
C ASP A 40 7.16 -0.98 -3.09
N VAL A 41 6.51 0.18 -3.05
CA VAL A 41 5.07 0.31 -2.78
C VAL A 41 4.23 -0.50 -3.77
N TYR A 42 4.46 -0.39 -5.08
CA TYR A 42 3.72 -1.17 -6.10
C TYR A 42 4.05 -2.66 -6.03
N MET A 43 5.31 -3.02 -5.78
CA MET A 43 5.74 -4.41 -5.62
C MET A 43 5.04 -5.07 -4.43
N TYR A 44 5.06 -4.44 -3.26
CA TYR A 44 4.44 -4.97 -2.05
C TYR A 44 2.91 -5.02 -2.15
N ARG A 45 2.26 -4.01 -2.75
CA ARG A 45 0.82 -4.07 -3.04
C ARG A 45 0.47 -5.24 -3.98
N SER A 46 1.35 -5.55 -4.93
CA SER A 46 1.19 -6.73 -5.80
C SER A 46 1.31 -8.04 -5.03
N TYR A 47 2.23 -8.14 -4.06
CA TYR A 47 2.33 -9.31 -3.18
C TYR A 47 1.05 -9.51 -2.35
N ILE A 48 0.49 -8.44 -1.79
CA ILE A 48 -0.78 -8.44 -1.03
C ILE A 48 -1.92 -8.94 -1.93
N ALA A 49 -2.02 -8.42 -3.15
CA ALA A 49 -3.04 -8.83 -4.11
C ALA A 49 -2.95 -10.32 -4.51
N LEU A 50 -1.75 -10.90 -4.51
CA LEU A 50 -1.52 -12.33 -4.73
C LEU A 50 -1.72 -13.20 -3.48
N GLY A 51 -2.17 -12.62 -2.35
CA GLY A 51 -2.34 -13.33 -1.09
C GLY A 51 -1.03 -13.62 -0.34
N LYS A 52 0.10 -13.04 -0.79
CA LYS A 52 1.43 -13.22 -0.19
C LYS A 52 1.75 -12.12 0.83
N ALA A 53 0.77 -11.78 1.67
CA ALA A 53 0.92 -10.73 2.69
C ALA A 53 2.04 -11.03 3.70
N SER A 54 2.30 -12.30 4.02
CA SER A 54 3.39 -12.71 4.92
C SER A 54 4.78 -12.28 4.43
N VAL A 55 4.99 -12.21 3.11
CA VAL A 55 6.26 -11.71 2.54
C VAL A 55 6.43 -10.23 2.86
N VAL A 56 5.37 -9.45 2.72
CA VAL A 56 5.39 -8.01 3.02
C VAL A 56 5.66 -7.74 4.49
N LEU A 57 5.09 -8.54 5.39
CA LEU A 57 5.33 -8.43 6.84
C LEU A 57 6.75 -8.80 7.26
N GLY A 58 7.42 -9.69 6.52
CA GLY A 58 8.82 -10.04 6.74
C GLY A 58 9.81 -9.03 6.18
N GLU A 59 9.50 -8.47 5.00
CA GLU A 59 10.37 -7.52 4.29
C GLU A 59 10.27 -6.08 4.83
N ILE A 60 9.08 -5.63 5.24
CA ILE A 60 8.88 -4.27 5.77
C ILE A 60 8.94 -4.31 7.29
N PRO A 61 10.02 -3.85 7.96
CA PRO A 61 10.07 -3.82 9.42
C PRO A 61 9.10 -2.79 10.02
N GLU A 62 8.64 -3.02 11.26
CA GLU A 62 7.73 -2.08 11.98
C GLU A 62 8.33 -0.70 12.19
N ARG A 63 9.68 -0.62 12.25
CA ARG A 63 10.43 0.63 12.43
C ARG A 63 10.60 1.42 11.13
N THR A 64 9.91 1.06 10.06
CA THR A 64 9.98 1.80 8.80
C THR A 64 9.49 3.23 9.00
N ASN A 65 10.37 4.20 8.75
CA ASN A 65 10.06 5.63 8.85
C ASN A 65 9.24 6.15 7.67
N ASN A 66 9.22 5.40 6.56
CA ASN A 66 8.50 5.81 5.36
C ASN A 66 6.99 5.58 5.52
N PRO A 67 6.15 6.63 5.44
CA PRO A 67 4.71 6.52 5.67
C PRO A 67 4.02 5.61 4.65
N SER A 68 4.42 5.66 3.38
CA SER A 68 3.84 4.83 2.31
C SER A 68 4.07 3.34 2.55
N LEU A 69 5.30 2.95 2.93
CA LEU A 69 5.61 1.55 3.25
C LEU A 69 4.91 1.08 4.54
N LYS A 70 4.80 1.97 5.54
CA LYS A 70 4.06 1.69 6.78
C LYS A 70 2.57 1.43 6.49
N ALA A 71 1.97 2.20 5.58
CA ALA A 71 0.60 1.97 5.14
C ALA A 71 0.45 0.62 4.43
N VAL A 72 1.36 0.27 3.51
CA VAL A 72 1.33 -1.04 2.84
C VAL A 72 1.49 -2.20 3.84
N ARG A 73 2.34 -2.05 4.86
CA ARG A 73 2.43 -3.04 5.95
C ARG A 73 1.10 -3.17 6.69
N ARG A 74 0.46 -2.06 7.07
CA ARG A 74 -0.88 -2.09 7.72
C ARG A 74 -1.92 -2.82 6.86
N LEU A 75 -1.88 -2.64 5.54
CA LEU A 75 -2.76 -3.37 4.62
C LEU A 75 -2.48 -4.88 4.64
N ALA A 76 -1.21 -5.29 4.71
CA ALA A 76 -0.82 -6.69 4.82
C ALA A 76 -1.27 -7.31 6.17
N GLU A 77 -1.19 -6.55 7.26
CA GLU A 77 -1.71 -6.96 8.57
C GLU A 77 -3.25 -7.08 8.54
N TYR A 78 -3.95 -6.16 7.88
CA TYR A 78 -5.42 -6.19 7.73
C TYR A 78 -5.91 -7.46 7.01
N GLN A 79 -5.11 -8.01 6.11
CA GLN A 79 -5.44 -9.26 5.42
C GLN A 79 -5.43 -10.49 6.34
N HIS A 80 -4.84 -10.38 7.53
CA HIS A 80 -4.94 -11.42 8.55
C HIS A 80 -6.28 -11.28 9.30
N PRO A 81 -7.08 -12.36 9.40
CA PRO A 81 -8.44 -12.30 9.96
C PRO A 81 -8.48 -11.89 11.44
N ILE A 82 -7.39 -12.13 12.18
CA ILE A 82 -7.26 -11.80 13.61
C ILE A 82 -7.10 -10.28 13.79
N ASP A 83 -6.28 -9.64 12.95
CA ASP A 83 -5.94 -8.22 13.06
C ASP A 83 -6.89 -7.31 12.28
N ARG A 84 -7.66 -7.86 11.34
CA ARG A 84 -8.60 -7.14 10.48
C ARG A 84 -9.45 -6.12 11.24
N LYS A 85 -10.16 -6.55 12.28
CA LYS A 85 -11.05 -5.70 13.09
C LYS A 85 -10.30 -4.63 13.88
N ARG A 86 -9.13 -4.99 14.42
CA ARG A 86 -8.28 -4.07 15.19
C ARG A 86 -7.81 -2.92 14.31
N ILE A 87 -7.35 -3.23 13.10
CA ILE A 87 -6.82 -2.25 12.15
C ILE A 87 -7.94 -1.40 11.56
N ALA A 88 -9.09 -1.98 11.23
CA ALA A 88 -10.27 -1.24 10.79
C ALA A 88 -10.68 -0.16 11.81
N ASN A 89 -10.81 -0.54 13.08
CA ASN A 89 -11.19 0.39 14.15
C ASN A 89 -10.12 1.47 14.36
N GLN A 90 -8.84 1.12 14.26
CA GLN A 90 -7.75 2.08 14.37
C GLN A 90 -7.79 3.13 13.26
N ILE A 91 -8.00 2.70 12.01
CA ILE A 91 -8.11 3.63 10.87
C ILE A 91 -9.34 4.52 11.02
N GLN A 92 -10.48 3.97 11.44
CA GLN A 92 -11.68 4.75 11.65
C GLN A 92 -11.50 5.83 12.73
N SER A 93 -10.78 5.51 13.82
CA SER A 93 -10.40 6.51 14.83
C SER A 93 -9.45 7.57 14.25
N GLU A 94 -8.38 7.14 13.56
CA GLU A 94 -7.39 8.06 12.96
C GLU A 94 -8.06 9.06 11.99
N VAL A 95 -9.08 8.62 11.26
CA VAL A 95 -9.85 9.43 10.31
C VAL A 95 -10.83 10.36 11.01
N SER A 96 -11.53 9.86 12.03
CA SER A 96 -12.45 10.66 12.85
C SER A 96 -11.71 11.78 13.61
N ASP A 97 -10.50 11.46 14.09
CA ASP A 97 -9.63 12.37 14.82
C ASP A 97 -8.87 13.35 13.90
N GLY A 98 -8.97 13.18 12.57
CA GLY A 98 -8.25 14.01 11.60
C GLY A 98 -6.73 13.87 11.65
N THR A 99 -6.23 12.75 12.20
CA THR A 99 -4.79 12.44 12.35
C THR A 99 -4.25 11.52 11.24
N ALA A 100 -5.10 11.16 10.28
CA ALA A 100 -4.73 10.35 9.13
C ALA A 100 -3.55 10.95 8.35
N ALA A 101 -2.64 10.10 7.92
CA ALA A 101 -1.48 10.52 7.14
C ALA A 101 -1.91 11.10 5.78
N THR A 102 -1.32 12.22 5.39
CA THR A 102 -1.61 12.95 4.14
C THR A 102 -0.89 12.40 2.91
N ASP A 103 -0.12 11.31 3.04
CA ASP A 103 0.58 10.68 1.93
C ASP A 103 -0.41 9.89 1.05
N ASP A 104 -0.33 10.06 -0.27
CA ASP A 104 -1.24 9.44 -1.25
C ASP A 104 -1.41 7.94 -1.04
N ALA A 105 -0.31 7.21 -0.77
CA ALA A 105 -0.37 5.77 -0.56
C ALA A 105 -1.07 5.41 0.76
N SER A 106 -0.92 6.25 1.79
CA SER A 106 -1.60 6.08 3.07
C SER A 106 -3.10 6.33 2.95
N CYS A 107 -3.50 7.38 2.23
CA CYS A 107 -4.91 7.69 1.95
C CYS A 107 -5.58 6.54 1.18
N ILE A 108 -4.95 6.05 0.11
CA ILE A 108 -5.48 4.94 -0.70
C ILE A 108 -5.65 3.67 0.14
N VAL A 109 -4.68 3.34 0.99
CA VAL A 109 -4.76 2.16 1.88
C VAL A 109 -5.90 2.31 2.89
N ALA A 110 -6.00 3.46 3.55
CA ALA A 110 -7.04 3.72 4.54
C ALA A 110 -8.44 3.63 3.89
N ALA A 111 -8.62 4.27 2.73
CA ALA A 111 -9.87 4.20 1.96
C ALA A 111 -10.19 2.77 1.52
N THR A 112 -9.19 1.98 1.09
CA THR A 112 -9.39 0.58 0.71
C THR A 112 -9.89 -0.26 1.88
N ILE A 113 -9.33 -0.05 3.08
CA ILE A 113 -9.73 -0.77 4.29
C ILE A 113 -11.16 -0.40 4.72
N LEU A 114 -11.49 0.89 4.73
CA LEU A 114 -12.83 1.36 5.07
C LEU A 114 -13.90 0.87 4.08
N ASN A 115 -13.56 0.85 2.79
CA ASN A 115 -14.46 0.30 1.77
C ASN A 115 -14.71 -1.20 1.98
N ASN A 116 -13.70 -1.96 2.40
CA ASN A 116 -13.84 -3.38 2.76
C ASN A 116 -14.64 -3.63 4.04
N GLU A 117 -14.80 -2.62 4.89
CA GLU A 117 -15.61 -2.64 6.12
C GLU A 117 -17.03 -2.06 5.89
N ASN A 118 -17.45 -1.89 4.63
CA ASN A 118 -18.74 -1.30 4.24
C ASN A 118 -18.94 0.14 4.73
N ASN A 119 -17.86 0.91 4.88
CA ASN A 119 -17.94 2.34 5.22
C ASN A 119 -17.36 3.22 4.09
N PRO A 120 -18.10 3.41 2.98
CA PRO A 120 -17.63 4.19 1.85
C PRO A 120 -17.62 5.71 2.12
N GLU A 121 -18.41 6.20 3.06
CA GLU A 121 -18.47 7.65 3.40
C GLU A 121 -17.15 8.12 4.01
N ASP A 122 -16.62 7.39 4.99
CA ASP A 122 -15.32 7.71 5.58
C ASP A 122 -14.18 7.51 4.58
N ALA A 123 -14.30 6.52 3.66
CA ALA A 123 -13.32 6.31 2.60
C ALA A 123 -13.26 7.52 1.64
N MET A 124 -14.41 8.07 1.25
CA MET A 124 -14.48 9.28 0.41
C MET A 124 -14.05 10.54 1.13
N ARG A 125 -14.06 10.56 2.47
CA ARG A 125 -13.59 11.71 3.25
C ARG A 125 -12.06 11.86 3.24
N ILE A 126 -11.36 10.76 3.01
CA ILE A 126 -9.88 10.68 3.03
C ILE A 126 -9.28 10.92 1.64
N LEU A 127 -10.01 10.58 0.58
CA LEU A 127 -9.62 10.75 -0.83
C LEU A 127 -9.99 12.14 -1.35
#